data_AF-A0A978TSQ1-F1
#
_entry.id   AF-A0A978TSQ1-F1
#
_cell.length_a   1.000
_cell.length_b   1.000
_cell.length_c   1.000
_cell.angle_alpha   90.00
_cell.angle_beta   90.00
_cell.angle_gamma   90.00
#
_symmetry.space_group_name_H-M   'P 1'
#
loop_
_entity.id
_entity.type
_entity.pdbx_description
1 polymer ?
#
loop_
_entity_poly.entity_id
_entity_poly.type
_entity_poly.pdbx_seq_one_letter_code
_entity_poly.pdbx_strand_id
1 'polypeptide(L)'
;MKLRGWAIALAVVLEATLAPAIDAVQLRDGKIHFDYPLSLLGATTPHKGAGFWNATYYFTLELPENAGEPLQKVAIAQTEGLERLRFNPEKTVVFEGNPREKGEEITEFAAEFDRENRMVSVRSVESIYKTLHLSSEFSSVR
;
A
#
# COMPACT_ATOMS: atom_id res chain seq x y z
N MET A 1 -20.96 -44.71 -14.75
CA MET A 1 -21.09 -43.30 -15.17
C MET A 1 -20.28 -42.45 -14.20
N LYS A 2 -19.15 -41.88 -14.64
CA LYS A 2 -18.22 -41.10 -13.78
C LYS A 2 -18.67 -39.64 -13.73
N LEU A 3 -19.00 -39.13 -12.54
CA LEU A 3 -19.15 -37.70 -12.30
C LEU A 3 -17.81 -37.15 -11.79
N ARG A 4 -17.21 -36.28 -12.60
CA ARG A 4 -15.93 -35.61 -12.34
C ARG A 4 -16.23 -34.36 -11.50
N GLY A 5 -16.03 -34.44 -10.19
CA GLY A 5 -16.02 -33.25 -9.34
C GLY A 5 -14.65 -32.58 -9.43
N TRP A 6 -14.60 -31.35 -9.94
CA TRP A 6 -13.43 -30.49 -9.78
C TRP A 6 -13.57 -29.78 -8.43
N ALA A 7 -12.84 -30.26 -7.42
CA ALA A 7 -12.61 -29.48 -6.20
C ALA A 7 -11.39 -28.60 -6.44
N ILE A 8 -11.57 -27.29 -6.54
CA ILE A 8 -10.48 -26.32 -6.48
C ILE A 8 -10.09 -26.22 -5.01
N ALA A 9 -8.98 -26.85 -4.62
CA ALA A 9 -8.38 -26.61 -3.33
C ALA A 9 -7.68 -25.24 -3.38
N LEU A 10 -8.16 -24.27 -2.60
CA LEU A 10 -7.45 -23.04 -2.30
C LEU A 10 -6.40 -23.37 -1.23
N ALA A 11 -5.16 -23.58 -1.64
CA ALA A 11 -4.03 -23.63 -0.72
C ALA A 11 -3.56 -22.19 -0.46
N VAL A 12 -3.78 -21.69 0.75
CA VAL A 12 -3.04 -20.53 1.27
C VAL A 12 -1.76 -21.08 1.88
N VAL A 13 -0.63 -20.87 1.21
CA VAL A 13 0.69 -21.10 1.81
C VAL A 13 1.06 -19.80 2.51
N LEU A 14 1.14 -19.85 3.84
CA LEU A 14 1.64 -18.76 4.68
C LEU A 14 3.01 -19.20 5.20
N GLU A 15 4.08 -18.74 4.57
CA GLU A 15 5.41 -18.85 5.15
C GLU A 15 5.57 -17.73 6.17
N ALA A 16 5.45 -18.08 7.46
CA ALA A 16 5.77 -17.18 8.56
C ALA A 16 7.26 -17.32 8.90
N THR A 17 8.07 -16.36 8.46
CA THR A 17 9.44 -16.20 8.96
C THR A 17 9.37 -15.55 10.35
N LEU A 18 9.87 -16.27 11.37
CA LEU A 18 9.94 -15.78 12.75
C LEU A 18 11.09 -14.78 12.89
N ALA A 19 10.79 -13.49 12.81
CA ALA A 19 11.66 -12.46 13.37
C ALA A 19 11.42 -12.34 14.88
N PRO A 20 12.43 -11.98 15.70
CA PRO A 20 12.23 -11.73 17.12
C PRO A 20 11.38 -10.48 17.29
N ALA A 21 10.18 -10.65 17.87
CA ALA A 21 9.33 -9.55 18.27
C ALA A 21 9.95 -8.86 19.49
N ILE A 22 10.32 -7.59 19.36
CA ILE A 22 10.51 -6.69 20.48
C ILE A 22 9.11 -6.18 20.83
N ASP A 23 8.68 -6.50 22.06
CA ASP A 23 7.41 -6.14 22.74
C ASP A 23 6.33 -5.46 21.89
N ALA A 24 5.70 -6.27 21.05
CA ALA A 24 4.53 -5.88 20.30
C ALA A 24 3.26 -6.11 21.13
N VAL A 25 2.35 -5.14 21.18
CA VAL A 25 1.02 -5.32 21.79
C VAL A 25 0.16 -6.19 20.86
N GLN A 26 0.34 -7.50 20.94
CA GLN A 26 -0.49 -8.46 20.21
C GLN A 26 -1.84 -8.60 20.92
N LEU A 27 -2.92 -8.14 20.26
CA LEU A 27 -4.28 -8.43 20.70
C LEU A 27 -4.66 -9.88 20.35
N ARG A 28 -5.73 -10.39 21.00
CA ARG A 28 -6.21 -11.78 20.89
C ARG A 28 -6.51 -12.27 19.48
N ASP A 29 -6.61 -11.38 18.49
CA ASP A 29 -6.84 -11.67 17.08
C ASP A 29 -5.55 -11.86 16.27
N GLY A 30 -4.37 -11.80 16.91
CA GLY A 30 -3.06 -11.98 16.28
C GLY A 30 -2.65 -10.80 15.40
N LYS A 31 -3.36 -9.67 15.46
CA LYS A 31 -2.99 -8.45 14.76
C LYS A 31 -2.16 -7.56 15.66
N ILE A 32 -1.11 -7.02 15.06
CA ILE A 32 -0.29 -5.97 15.66
C ILE A 32 -1.00 -4.64 15.40
N HIS A 33 -1.25 -3.88 16.46
CA HIS A 33 -1.88 -2.57 16.38
C HIS A 33 -0.84 -1.49 16.63
N PHE A 34 -0.89 -0.42 15.83
CA PHE A 34 -0.12 0.78 16.12
C PHE A 34 -0.67 1.46 17.36
N ASP A 35 0.23 1.92 18.24
CA ASP A 35 -0.13 2.73 19.41
C ASP A 35 -0.76 4.06 18.99
N TYR A 36 -0.34 4.59 17.82
CA TYR A 36 -0.89 5.79 17.22
C TYR A 36 -1.34 5.52 15.77
N PRO A 37 -2.51 6.02 15.36
CA PRO A 37 -3.07 5.73 14.06
C PRO A 37 -2.26 6.37 12.92
N LEU A 38 -1.97 5.59 11.88
CA LEU A 38 -1.49 6.09 10.59
C LEU A 38 -2.52 7.04 9.97
N SER A 39 -2.07 8.21 9.50
CA SER A 39 -2.95 9.22 8.91
C SER A 39 -2.63 9.45 7.44
N LEU A 40 -3.65 9.46 6.57
CA LEU A 40 -3.53 9.94 5.19
C LEU A 40 -3.70 11.47 5.18
N LEU A 41 -2.58 12.19 5.14
CA LEU A 41 -2.58 13.66 5.15
C LEU A 41 -3.13 14.26 3.84
N GLY A 42 -2.98 13.54 2.73
CA GLY A 42 -3.57 13.98 1.47
C GLY A 42 -3.20 13.13 0.27
N ALA A 43 -3.96 13.35 -0.80
CA ALA A 43 -3.71 12.84 -2.14
C ALA A 43 -3.63 14.04 -3.10
N THR A 44 -2.53 14.18 -3.84
CA THR A 44 -2.33 15.30 -4.76
C THR A 44 -1.88 14.81 -6.13
N THR A 45 -2.10 15.62 -7.17
CA THR A 45 -1.60 15.36 -8.52
C THR A 45 -1.10 16.68 -9.13
N PRO A 46 -0.02 16.66 -9.94
CA PRO A 46 0.41 17.86 -10.66
C PRO A 46 -0.50 18.18 -11.85
N HIS A 47 -1.41 17.27 -12.22
CA HIS A 47 -2.31 17.42 -13.36
C HIS A 47 -3.53 18.27 -12.97
N LYS A 48 -3.77 19.35 -13.73
CA LYS A 48 -4.84 20.32 -13.42
C LYS A 48 -6.22 19.97 -14.02
N GLY A 49 -6.38 18.80 -14.62
CA GLY A 49 -7.65 18.37 -15.23
C GLY A 49 -7.92 16.88 -15.01
N ALA A 50 -9.14 16.46 -15.32
CA ALA A 50 -9.55 15.05 -15.29
C ALA A 50 -9.22 14.34 -16.61
N GLY A 51 -9.15 13.00 -16.60
CA GLY A 51 -8.97 12.23 -17.83
C GLY A 51 -7.57 12.23 -18.44
N PHE A 52 -6.54 12.61 -17.66
CA PHE A 52 -5.16 12.54 -18.14
C PHE A 52 -4.72 11.07 -18.26
N TRP A 53 -4.27 10.72 -19.47
CA TRP A 53 -3.69 9.42 -19.73
C TRP A 53 -2.31 9.37 -19.07
N ASN A 54 -2.20 8.68 -17.93
CA ASN A 54 -1.00 8.52 -17.08
C ASN A 54 -0.74 9.66 -16.07
N ALA A 55 -1.77 10.05 -15.33
CA ALA A 55 -1.60 10.99 -14.23
C ALA A 55 -0.82 10.38 -13.06
N THR A 56 0.22 11.07 -12.58
CA THR A 56 0.88 10.73 -11.31
C THR A 56 0.08 11.26 -10.14
N TYR A 57 -0.12 10.42 -9.12
CA TYR A 57 -0.73 10.80 -7.85
C TYR A 57 0.27 10.56 -6.71
N TYR A 58 0.28 11.49 -5.77
CA TYR A 58 1.09 11.47 -4.56
C TYR A 58 0.18 11.29 -3.36
N PHE A 59 0.37 10.22 -2.59
CA PHE A 59 -0.26 10.01 -1.29
C PHE A 59 0.76 10.29 -0.20
N THR A 60 0.36 11.11 0.77
CA THR A 60 1.19 11.46 1.92
C THR A 60 0.64 10.77 3.16
N LEU A 61 1.46 9.93 3.78
CA LEU A 61 1.11 9.12 4.94
C LEU A 61 1.98 9.53 6.11
N GLU A 62 1.37 10.01 7.17
CA GLU A 62 2.06 10.30 8.42
C GLU A 62 2.04 9.04 9.28
N LEU A 63 3.23 8.48 9.48
CA LEU A 63 3.49 7.46 10.48
C LEU A 63 4.09 8.16 11.72
N PRO A 64 3.39 8.14 12.86
CA PRO A 64 3.89 8.74 14.10
C PRO A 64 5.22 8.11 14.52
N GLU A 65 6.19 8.90 14.98
CA GLU A 65 7.49 8.39 15.46
C GLU A 65 7.35 7.41 16.64
N ASN A 66 6.24 7.52 17.37
CA ASN A 66 5.87 6.70 18.50
C ASN A 66 4.76 5.69 18.17
N ALA A 67 4.61 5.29 16.91
CA ALA A 67 3.58 4.33 16.47
C ALA A 67 3.66 2.96 17.16
N GLY A 68 4.70 2.70 17.97
CA GLY A 68 4.94 1.45 18.69
C GLY A 68 5.48 0.34 17.79
N GLU A 69 5.02 0.32 16.54
CA GLU A 69 5.23 -0.76 15.57
C GLU A 69 5.65 -0.22 14.22
N PRO A 70 6.50 -0.94 13.47
CA PRO A 70 6.88 -0.55 12.13
C PRO A 70 5.76 -0.79 11.11
N LEU A 71 5.72 0.07 10.09
CA LEU A 71 4.81 -0.10 8.97
C LEU A 71 5.33 -1.15 8.00
N GLN A 72 4.62 -2.28 7.92
CA GLN A 72 4.92 -3.36 6.98
C GLN A 72 4.11 -3.25 5.67
N LYS A 73 2.86 -2.78 5.76
CA LYS A 73 1.95 -2.71 4.62
C LYS A 73 1.02 -1.51 4.70
N VAL A 74 0.82 -0.86 3.56
CA VAL A 74 -0.24 0.11 3.33
C VAL A 74 -1.16 -0.39 2.22
N ALA A 75 -2.47 -0.17 2.39
CA ALA A 75 -3.45 -0.36 1.32
C ALA A 75 -4.32 0.89 1.20
N ILE A 76 -4.41 1.45 0.00
CA ILE A 76 -5.22 2.63 -0.32
C ILE A 76 -6.28 2.20 -1.32
N ALA A 77 -7.54 2.32 -0.91
CA ALA A 77 -8.68 2.00 -1.76
C ALA A 77 -9.33 3.28 -2.29
N GLN A 78 -9.59 3.33 -3.59
CA GLN A 78 -10.39 4.39 -4.17
C GLN A 78 -11.87 4.11 -3.89
N THR A 79 -12.45 4.81 -2.93
CA THR A 79 -13.88 4.70 -2.58
C THR A 79 -14.76 5.47 -3.56
N GLU A 80 -14.32 6.65 -3.99
CA GLU A 80 -15.08 7.60 -4.81
C GLU A 80 -14.28 8.08 -6.05
N GLY A 81 -14.99 8.56 -7.06
CA GLY A 81 -14.43 9.05 -8.32
C GLY A 81 -15.15 8.50 -9.54
N LEU A 82 -15.41 9.37 -10.53
CA LEU A 82 -16.07 9.00 -11.78
C LEU A 82 -15.16 8.18 -12.71
N GLU A 83 -13.85 8.35 -12.55
CA GLU A 83 -12.84 7.75 -13.40
C GLU A 83 -12.32 6.44 -12.80
N ARG A 84 -12.32 5.37 -13.61
CA ARG A 84 -11.68 4.10 -13.24
C ARG A 84 -10.19 4.22 -13.53
N LEU A 85 -9.42 4.48 -12.48
CA LEU A 85 -7.97 4.56 -12.57
C LEU A 85 -7.35 3.15 -12.52
N ARG A 86 -6.41 2.85 -13.41
CA ARG A 86 -5.51 1.71 -13.33
C ARG A 86 -4.18 2.17 -12.74
N PHE A 87 -3.86 1.65 -11.58
CA PHE A 87 -2.55 1.84 -10.97
C PHE A 87 -1.50 1.03 -11.71
N ASN A 88 -0.29 1.58 -11.84
CA ASN A 88 0.86 0.86 -12.35
C ASN A 88 1.86 0.53 -11.22
N PRO A 89 1.88 -0.73 -10.71
CA PRO A 89 2.79 -1.13 -9.65
C PRO A 89 4.27 -0.92 -9.99
N GLU A 90 4.66 -1.14 -11.24
CA GLU A 90 6.06 -1.00 -11.70
C GLU A 90 6.52 0.46 -11.72
N LYS A 91 5.58 1.41 -11.69
CA LYS A 91 5.85 2.86 -11.64
C LYS A 91 5.46 3.49 -10.31
N THR A 92 5.47 2.67 -9.28
CA THR A 92 5.26 3.12 -7.91
C THR A 92 6.61 3.39 -7.28
N VAL A 93 6.71 4.45 -6.50
CA VAL A 93 7.90 4.83 -5.75
C VAL A 93 7.47 5.21 -4.33
N VAL A 94 8.20 4.72 -3.35
CA VAL A 94 8.03 5.07 -1.94
C VAL A 94 9.25 5.87 -1.52
N PHE A 95 9.05 7.00 -0.84
CA PHE A 95 10.16 7.84 -0.40
C PHE A 95 9.82 8.63 0.86
N GLU A 96 10.85 9.06 1.59
CA GLU A 96 10.74 9.98 2.73
C GLU A 96 10.68 11.44 2.25
N GLY A 97 10.21 12.38 3.08
CA GLY A 97 10.33 13.82 2.81
C GLY A 97 9.05 14.45 2.27
N ASN A 98 9.06 15.06 1.08
CA ASN A 98 7.84 15.57 0.45
C ASN A 98 7.94 15.51 -1.08
N PRO A 99 6.83 15.59 -1.86
CA PRO A 99 6.89 15.43 -3.32
C PRO A 99 7.76 16.46 -4.07
N ARG A 100 8.05 17.62 -3.48
CA ARG A 100 8.92 18.66 -4.07
C ARG A 100 10.39 18.49 -3.69
N GLU A 101 10.65 17.89 -2.54
CA GLU A 101 11.96 17.61 -1.98
C GLU A 101 11.97 16.14 -1.55
N LYS A 102 12.15 15.25 -2.54
CA LYS A 102 12.21 13.82 -2.28
C LYS A 102 13.46 13.52 -1.45
N GLY A 103 13.25 12.90 -0.30
CA GLY A 103 14.31 12.33 0.52
C GLY A 103 14.73 10.96 -0.03
N GLU A 104 15.08 10.06 0.88
CA GLU A 104 15.51 8.70 0.55
C GLU A 104 14.36 7.90 -0.08
N GLU A 105 14.62 7.25 -1.21
CA GLU A 105 13.68 6.31 -1.82
C GLU A 105 13.83 4.94 -1.16
N ILE A 106 12.71 4.34 -0.77
CA ILE A 106 12.68 2.96 -0.27
C ILE A 106 12.66 2.06 -1.50
N THR A 107 13.70 1.25 -1.67
CA THR A 107 13.89 0.40 -2.87
C THR A 107 13.38 -1.02 -2.66
N GLU A 108 13.35 -1.49 -1.40
CA GLU A 108 12.90 -2.84 -1.05
C GLU A 108 11.42 -2.87 -0.67
N PHE A 109 10.56 -2.68 -1.67
CA PHE A 109 9.11 -2.82 -1.51
C PHE A 109 8.46 -3.58 -2.67
N ALA A 110 7.29 -4.12 -2.41
CA ALA A 110 6.40 -4.71 -3.40
C ALA A 110 5.11 -3.88 -3.49
N ALA A 111 4.74 -3.48 -4.70
CA ALA A 111 3.47 -2.83 -4.98
C ALA A 111 2.54 -3.79 -5.73
N GLU A 112 1.25 -3.72 -5.42
CA GLU A 112 0.19 -4.53 -6.03
C GLU A 112 -1.04 -3.67 -6.31
N PHE A 113 -1.77 -3.99 -7.37
CA PHE A 113 -3.06 -3.39 -7.66
C PHE A 113 -4.15 -4.46 -7.74
N ASP A 114 -5.08 -4.40 -6.81
CA ASP A 114 -6.34 -5.12 -6.87
C ASP A 114 -7.35 -4.29 -7.65
N ARG A 115 -7.59 -4.69 -8.89
CA ARG A 115 -8.51 -4.01 -9.80
C ARG A 115 -9.96 -4.12 -9.35
N GLU A 116 -10.36 -5.24 -8.76
CA GLU A 116 -11.75 -5.49 -8.34
C GLU A 116 -12.09 -4.58 -7.16
N ASN A 117 -11.19 -4.47 -6.20
CA ASN A 117 -11.37 -3.63 -5.02
C ASN A 117 -10.87 -2.19 -5.22
N ARG A 118 -10.34 -1.86 -6.41
CA ARG A 118 -9.72 -0.55 -6.73
C ARG A 118 -8.72 -0.12 -5.66
N MET A 119 -7.88 -1.06 -5.27
CA MET A 119 -6.99 -0.94 -4.13
C MET A 119 -5.54 -1.08 -4.58
N VAL A 120 -4.73 -0.07 -4.31
CA VAL A 120 -3.28 -0.21 -4.34
C VAL A 120 -2.83 -0.73 -2.98
N SER A 121 -1.90 -1.66 -2.96
CA SER A 121 -1.16 -1.96 -1.75
C SER A 121 0.34 -1.91 -1.97
N VAL A 122 1.05 -1.42 -0.96
CA VAL A 122 2.50 -1.36 -0.92
C VAL A 122 2.94 -2.08 0.35
N ARG A 123 3.88 -3.02 0.19
CA ARG A 123 4.50 -3.77 1.28
C ARG A 123 5.98 -3.49 1.28
N SER A 124 6.53 -3.16 2.42
CA SER A 124 7.98 -3.02 2.58
C SER A 124 8.57 -4.34 3.05
N VAL A 125 9.76 -4.67 2.56
CA VAL A 125 10.56 -5.79 3.10
C VAL A 125 11.17 -5.39 4.43
N GLU A 126 11.59 -4.12 4.54
CA GLU A 126 12.13 -3.54 5.76
C GLU A 126 11.05 -2.84 6.59
N SER A 127 11.26 -2.82 7.90
CA SER A 127 10.40 -2.12 8.85
C SER A 127 10.57 -0.60 8.73
N ILE A 128 9.49 0.11 8.42
CA ILE A 128 9.53 1.58 8.26
C ILE A 128 9.00 2.27 9.52
N TYR A 129 9.76 3.24 10.05
CA TYR A 129 9.48 3.94 11.30
C TYR A 129 9.24 5.45 11.13
N LYS A 130 9.05 5.93 9.90
CA LYS A 130 8.92 7.36 9.58
C LYS A 130 7.77 7.65 8.64
N THR A 131 7.44 8.94 8.49
CA THR A 131 6.49 9.47 7.50
C THR A 131 6.90 9.12 6.08
N LEU A 132 5.92 8.71 5.27
CA LEU A 132 6.14 8.21 3.92
C LEU A 132 5.30 8.92 2.88
N HIS A 133 5.90 9.04 1.71
CA HIS A 133 5.25 9.50 0.51
C HIS A 133 5.24 8.39 -0.52
N LEU A 134 4.04 8.07 -1.01
CA LEU A 134 3.82 7.14 -2.10
C LEU A 134 3.53 7.95 -3.37
N SER A 135 4.37 7.81 -4.39
CA SER A 135 4.10 8.29 -5.73
C SER A 135 3.72 7.12 -6.62
N SER A 136 2.66 7.24 -7.39
CA SER A 136 2.38 6.26 -8.44
C SER A 136 1.71 6.86 -9.66
N GLU A 137 2.00 6.28 -10.82
CA GLU A 137 1.30 6.57 -12.05
C GLU A 137 -0.03 5.80 -12.15
N PHE A 138 -1.08 6.53 -12.48
CA PHE A 138 -2.40 6.00 -12.76
C PHE A 138 -2.80 6.30 -14.20
N SER A 139 -3.29 5.29 -14.89
CA SER A 139 -3.81 5.41 -16.25
C SER A 139 -5.32 5.39 -16.23
N SER A 140 -5.96 6.32 -16.97
CA SER A 140 -7.40 6.30 -17.20
C SER A 140 -7.80 5.07 -18.01
N VAL A 141 -8.83 4.36 -17.59
CA VAL A 141 -9.49 3.34 -18.43
C VAL A 141 -10.76 3.95 -19.00
N ARG A 142 -10.75 4.19 -20.33
CA ARG A 142 -11.97 4.52 -21.08
C ARG A 142 -12.94 3.35 -21.10
#